data_AF-A0A348VSA7-F1
#
_entry.id   AF-A0A348VSA7-F1
#
_cell.length_a   1.000
_cell.length_b   1.000
_cell.length_c   1.000
_cell.angle_alpha   90.00
_cell.angle_beta   90.00
_cell.angle_gamma   90.00
#
_symmetry.space_group_name_H-M   'P 1'
#
loop_
_entity.id
_entity.type
_entity.pdbx_description
1 polymer ?
#
loop_
_entity_poly.entity_id
_entity_poly.type
_entity_poly.pdbx_seq_one_letter_code
_entity_poly.pdbx_strand_id
1 'polypeptide(L)'
;SVELWHDRAVFHFLTDAADRQRYIEVLKQTLRPAGHLIISTFGPKAPPKCCNLPVMRYTSESLSQEFGEGFQLQSVREETHMTPTGVPQQFIYCRFRMKEGSGKNSARSGESADR
;
A
#
# COMPACT_ATOMS: atom_id res chain seq x y z
N SER A 1 7.14 15.74 -2.75
CA SER A 1 6.89 14.70 -1.73
C SER A 1 5.65 15.07 -0.94
N VAL A 2 4.98 14.11 -0.30
CA VAL A 2 3.69 14.30 0.39
C VAL A 2 3.76 13.82 1.84
N GLU A 3 2.83 14.31 2.67
CA GLU A 3 2.69 13.92 4.09
C GLU A 3 1.77 12.70 4.26
N LEU A 4 0.82 12.53 3.34
CA LEU A 4 -0.18 11.49 3.34
C LEU A 4 -0.27 10.88 1.94
N TRP A 5 -0.19 9.56 1.88
CA TRP A 5 -0.60 8.75 0.74
C TRP A 5 -1.89 8.02 1.13
N HIS A 6 -2.95 8.19 0.34
CA HIS A 6 -4.23 7.52 0.58
C HIS A 6 -4.62 6.69 -0.63
N ASP A 7 -4.66 5.38 -0.45
CA ASP A 7 -5.11 4.41 -1.45
C ASP A 7 -6.44 3.82 -1.00
N ARG A 8 -7.48 4.05 -1.79
CA ARG A 8 -8.81 3.51 -1.54
C ARG A 8 -9.10 2.37 -2.53
N ALA A 9 -8.48 1.21 -2.30
CA ALA A 9 -8.67 -0.03 -3.04
C ALA A 9 -8.05 -0.08 -4.46
N VAL A 10 -7.01 0.69 -4.75
CA VAL A 10 -6.22 0.53 -5.98
C VAL A 10 -5.25 -0.64 -5.84
N PHE A 11 -4.51 -0.71 -4.72
CA PHE A 11 -3.47 -1.72 -4.52
C PHE A 11 -3.94 -3.17 -4.71
N HIS A 12 -5.20 -3.49 -4.36
CA HIS A 12 -5.72 -4.85 -4.51
C HIS A 12 -5.91 -5.31 -5.96
N PHE A 13 -5.86 -4.40 -6.94
CA PHE A 13 -5.90 -4.74 -8.37
C PHE A 13 -4.52 -5.10 -8.91
N LEU A 14 -3.44 -4.83 -8.17
CA LEU A 14 -2.07 -5.13 -8.57
C LEU A 14 -1.76 -6.62 -8.30
N THR A 15 -2.30 -7.50 -9.15
CA THR A 15 -2.14 -8.95 -9.00
C THR A 15 -0.74 -9.44 -9.38
N ASP A 16 -0.04 -8.73 -10.27
CA ASP A 16 1.37 -8.99 -10.57
C ASP A 16 2.27 -8.46 -9.45
N ALA A 17 3.22 -9.28 -8.99
CA ALA A 17 4.18 -8.90 -7.96
C ALA A 17 5.10 -7.74 -8.40
N ALA A 18 5.43 -7.66 -9.69
CA ALA A 18 6.26 -6.57 -10.22
C ALA A 18 5.54 -5.22 -10.14
N ASP A 19 4.22 -5.20 -10.34
CA ASP A 19 3.43 -3.97 -10.22
C ASP A 19 3.28 -3.52 -8.78
N ARG A 20 3.14 -4.47 -7.84
CA ARG A 20 3.17 -4.15 -6.40
C ARG A 20 4.51 -3.56 -5.99
N GLN A 21 5.62 -4.12 -6.46
CA GLN A 21 6.94 -3.57 -6.17
C GLN A 21 7.08 -2.14 -6.70
N ARG A 22 6.74 -1.89 -7.97
CA ARG A 22 6.77 -0.54 -8.55
C ARG A 22 5.91 0.45 -7.76
N TYR A 23 4.71 0.04 -7.35
CA TYR A 23 3.86 0.85 -6.49
C TYR A 23 4.57 1.23 -5.18
N ILE A 24 5.19 0.26 -4.51
CA ILE A 24 5.91 0.46 -3.24
C ILE A 24 7.13 1.37 -3.44
N GLU A 25 7.85 1.24 -4.54
CA GLU A 25 8.97 2.11 -4.90
C GLU A 25 8.53 3.57 -5.06
N VAL A 26 7.48 3.83 -5.85
CA VAL A 26 6.92 5.18 -6.03
C VAL A 26 6.42 5.74 -4.71
N LEU A 27 5.73 4.93 -3.91
CA LEU A 27 5.29 5.30 -2.57
C LEU A 27 6.49 5.74 -1.70
N LYS A 28 7.57 4.95 -1.66
CA LYS A 28 8.78 5.24 -0.86
C LYS A 28 9.55 6.47 -1.35
N GLN A 29 9.48 6.79 -2.65
CA GLN A 29 10.11 7.99 -3.22
C GLN A 29 9.29 9.26 -2.96
N THR A 30 7.97 9.12 -2.82
CA THR A 30 7.02 10.23 -2.77
C THR A 30 6.62 10.60 -1.35
N LEU A 31 6.36 9.61 -0.49
CA LEU A 31 5.98 9.82 0.90
C LEU A 31 7.18 10.33 1.71
N ARG A 32 6.97 11.36 2.52
CA ARG A 32 8.00 11.87 3.42
C ARG A 32 8.29 10.89 4.55
N PRO A 33 9.52 10.86 5.09
CA PRO A 33 9.79 10.20 6.37
C PRO A 33 8.77 10.66 7.43
N ALA A 34 8.38 9.74 8.31
CA ALA A 34 7.31 9.96 9.29
C ALA A 34 5.90 10.23 8.71
N GLY A 35 5.74 10.24 7.38
CA GLY A 35 4.47 10.41 6.69
C GLY A 35 3.56 9.18 6.80
N HIS A 36 2.29 9.38 6.46
CA HIS A 36 1.24 8.38 6.62
C HIS A 36 0.87 7.71 5.30
N LEU A 37 0.73 6.39 5.33
CA LEU A 37 0.01 5.63 4.32
C LEU A 37 -1.30 5.17 4.93
N ILE A 38 -2.43 5.57 4.35
CA ILE A 38 -3.73 4.97 4.63
C ILE A 38 -4.10 4.15 3.41
N ILE A 39 -4.35 2.86 3.60
CA ILE A 39 -4.68 1.96 2.50
C ILE A 39 -5.85 1.07 2.86
N SER A 40 -6.78 0.92 1.91
CA SER A 40 -7.81 -0.09 1.98
C SER A 40 -7.63 -1.14 0.89
N THR A 41 -7.88 -2.39 1.23
CA THR A 41 -7.90 -3.51 0.28
C THR A 41 -9.03 -4.46 0.62
N PHE A 42 -9.30 -5.41 -0.28
CA PHE A 42 -10.18 -6.52 0.05
C PHE A 42 -9.52 -7.42 1.09
N GLY A 43 -10.30 -7.75 2.13
CA GLY A 43 -9.91 -8.68 3.18
C GLY A 43 -10.02 -10.14 2.73
N PRO A 44 -9.58 -11.11 3.55
CA PRO A 44 -9.54 -12.53 3.18
C PRO A 44 -10.91 -13.13 2.83
N LYS A 45 -12.00 -12.56 3.40
CA LYS A 45 -13.38 -13.01 3.17
C LYS A 45 -14.07 -12.29 2.01
N ALA A 46 -13.39 -11.37 1.33
CA ALA A 46 -13.94 -10.71 0.16
C ALA A 46 -13.99 -11.66 -1.06
N PRO A 47 -14.84 -11.38 -2.06
CA PRO A 47 -14.81 -12.06 -3.34
C PRO A 47 -13.42 -11.95 -4.01
N PRO A 48 -13.03 -12.93 -4.84
CA PRO A 48 -11.74 -12.91 -5.54
C PRO A 48 -11.71 -11.94 -6.74
N LYS A 49 -12.82 -11.22 -6.98
CA LYS A 49 -12.96 -10.26 -8.06
C LYS A 49 -13.67 -9.00 -7.59
N CYS A 50 -13.26 -7.87 -8.14
CA CYS A 50 -13.95 -6.58 -8.03
C CYS A 50 -14.16 -6.05 -9.46
N CYS A 51 -15.36 -5.61 -9.81
CA CYS A 51 -15.69 -5.15 -11.17
C CYS A 51 -15.26 -6.15 -12.27
N ASN A 52 -15.45 -7.45 -12.04
CA ASN A 52 -15.00 -8.57 -12.88
C ASN A 52 -13.48 -8.73 -13.08
N LEU A 53 -12.66 -7.89 -12.47
CA LEU A 53 -11.20 -7.99 -12.47
C LEU A 53 -10.72 -8.84 -11.29
N PRO A 54 -9.66 -9.67 -11.46
CA PRO A 54 -9.05 -10.38 -10.35
C PRO A 54 -8.45 -9.39 -9.36
N VAL A 55 -8.47 -9.76 -8.08
CA VAL A 55 -7.88 -8.97 -7.02
C VAL A 55 -7.03 -9.83 -6.10
N MET A 56 -6.01 -9.21 -5.51
CA MET A 56 -5.36 -9.72 -4.32
C MET A 56 -6.27 -9.48 -3.11
N ARG A 57 -6.15 -10.35 -2.11
CA ARG A 57 -6.84 -10.22 -0.82
C ARG A 57 -5.80 -10.27 0.28
N TYR A 58 -5.94 -9.42 1.28
CA TYR A 58 -4.90 -9.23 2.29
C TYR A 58 -5.45 -9.29 3.71
N THR A 59 -4.62 -9.83 4.61
CA THR A 59 -4.65 -9.49 6.05
C THR A 59 -3.72 -8.31 6.34
N SER A 60 -3.79 -7.74 7.54
CA SER A 60 -2.86 -6.70 8.00
C SER A 60 -1.41 -7.18 7.98
N GLU A 61 -1.19 -8.45 8.29
CA GLU A 61 0.13 -9.09 8.33
C GLU A 61 0.70 -9.21 6.92
N SER A 62 -0.10 -9.71 5.97
CA SER A 62 0.34 -9.81 4.57
C SER A 62 0.59 -8.44 3.92
N LEU A 63 -0.20 -7.40 4.23
CA LEU A 63 0.10 -6.03 3.79
C LEU A 63 1.39 -5.50 4.41
N SER A 64 1.61 -5.76 5.70
CA SER A 64 2.84 -5.36 6.38
C SER A 64 4.07 -6.03 5.75
N GLN A 65 3.95 -7.28 5.33
CA GLN A 65 4.99 -8.02 4.61
C GLN A 65 5.25 -7.42 3.22
N GLU A 66 4.22 -7.08 2.45
CA GLU A 66 4.36 -6.43 1.14
C GLU A 66 5.11 -5.09 1.27
N PHE A 67 4.71 -4.22 2.22
CA PHE A 67 5.37 -2.91 2.39
C PHE A 67 6.79 -3.01 2.99
N GLY A 68 7.03 -4.04 3.80
CA GLY A 68 8.31 -4.33 4.43
C GLY A 68 8.66 -3.38 5.58
N GLU A 69 9.89 -3.52 6.09
CA GLU A 69 10.33 -2.94 7.36
C GLU A 69 10.36 -1.40 7.40
N GLY A 70 10.31 -0.72 6.25
CA GLY A 70 10.28 0.74 6.17
C GLY A 70 8.95 1.35 6.63
N PHE A 71 7.91 0.53 6.82
CA PHE A 71 6.61 0.95 7.28
C PHE A 71 6.27 0.29 8.62
N GLN A 72 5.72 1.08 9.54
CA GLN A 72 5.22 0.61 10.81
C GLN A 72 3.68 0.68 10.82
N LEU A 73 3.02 -0.45 11.00
CA LEU A 73 1.57 -0.50 11.15
C LEU A 73 1.15 0.23 12.43
N GLN A 74 0.26 1.20 12.30
CA GLN A 74 -0.24 2.02 13.41
C GLN A 74 -1.65 1.62 13.85
N SER A 75 -2.49 1.21 12.90
CA SER A 75 -3.87 0.79 13.20
C SER A 75 -4.45 -0.05 12.07
N VAL A 76 -5.37 -0.93 12.45
CA VAL A 76 -6.14 -1.79 11.54
C VAL A 76 -7.62 -1.61 11.84
N ARG A 77 -8.45 -1.61 10.80
CA ARG A 77 -9.90 -1.71 10.92
C ARG A 77 -10.43 -2.63 9.84
N GLU A 78 -11.38 -3.48 10.21
CA GLU A 78 -12.14 -4.28 9.25
C GLU A 78 -13.55 -3.71 9.10
N GLU A 79 -14.07 -3.76 7.88
CA GLU A 79 -15.46 -3.42 7.57
C GLU A 79 -16.04 -4.43 6.59
N THR A 80 -17.34 -4.68 6.65
CA THR A 80 -18.04 -5.44 5.62
C THR A 80 -18.99 -4.52 4.90
N HIS A 81 -18.70 -4.24 3.64
CA HIS A 81 -19.58 -3.51 2.75
C HIS A 81 -20.60 -4.46 2.13
N MET A 82 -21.88 -4.12 2.22
CA MET A 82 -22.93 -4.83 1.49
C MET A 82 -23.14 -4.14 0.16
N THR A 83 -22.87 -4.85 -0.94
CA THR A 83 -23.22 -4.36 -2.27
C THR A 83 -24.74 -4.22 -2.42
N PRO A 84 -25.24 -3.39 -3.35
CA PRO A 84 -26.67 -3.29 -3.60
C PRO A 84 -27.36 -4.62 -3.93
N THR A 85 -26.61 -5.60 -4.47
CA THR A 85 -27.10 -6.95 -4.78
C THR A 85 -26.98 -7.93 -3.60
N GLY A 86 -26.62 -7.45 -2.40
CA GLY A 86 -26.54 -8.25 -1.18
C GLY A 86 -25.28 -9.10 -1.02
N VAL A 87 -24.26 -8.93 -1.87
CA VAL A 87 -22.97 -9.63 -1.74
C VAL A 87 -22.11 -8.91 -0.72
N PRO A 88 -21.65 -9.59 0.36
CA PRO A 88 -20.74 -8.99 1.34
C PRO A 88 -19.33 -8.89 0.77
N GLN A 89 -18.68 -7.75 1.03
CA GLN A 89 -17.30 -7.47 0.66
C GLN A 89 -16.55 -7.02 1.92
N GLN A 90 -15.70 -7.90 2.44
CA GLN A 90 -14.83 -7.54 3.56
C GLN A 90 -13.72 -6.61 3.05
N PHE A 91 -13.56 -5.47 3.68
CA PHE A 91 -12.41 -4.58 3.50
C PHE A 91 -11.56 -4.58 4.77
N ILE A 92 -10.25 -4.47 4.56
CA ILE A 92 -9.30 -4.13 5.60
C ILE A 92 -8.74 -2.75 5.31
N TYR A 93 -8.70 -1.90 6.34
CA TYR A 93 -8.10 -0.58 6.34
C TYR A 93 -6.89 -0.61 7.25
N CYS A 94 -5.73 -0.26 6.73
CA CYS A 94 -4.51 -0.15 7.49
C CYS A 94 -4.00 1.29 7.41
N ARG A 95 -3.57 1.82 8.55
CA ARG A 95 -2.75 3.03 8.60
C ARG A 95 -1.33 2.62 8.96
N PHE A 96 -0.40 2.92 8.07
CA PHE A 96 1.03 2.80 8.32
C PHE A 96 1.66 4.18 8.52
N ARG A 97 2.77 4.20 9.24
CA ARG A 97 3.67 5.34 9.30
C ARG A 97 5.00 4.92 8.68
N MET A 98 5.52 5.71 7.76
CA MET A 98 6.85 5.51 7.22
C MET A 98 7.87 5.80 8.32
N LYS A 99 8.82 4.88 8.56
CA LYS A 99 9.87 5.10 9.56
C LYS A 99 10.76 6.27 9.15
N GLU A 100 11.37 6.92 10.13
CA GLU A 100 12.44 7.89 9.85
C GLU A 100 13.60 7.20 9.14
N GLY A 101 14.26 7.91 8.21
CA GLY A 101 15.33 7.35 7.37
C GLY A 101 14.88 6.31 6.33
N SER A 102 13.64 5.83 6.41
CA SER A 102 12.99 5.08 5.34
C SER A 102 12.31 6.07 4.41
N GLY A 103 12.79 6.18 3.18
CA GLY A 103 12.32 7.16 2.19
C GLY A 103 13.43 8.09 1.73
N LYS A 104 13.60 8.17 0.40
CA LYS A 104 14.73 8.78 -0.32
C LYS A 104 16.12 8.33 0.14
N ASN A 105 16.58 7.23 -0.47
CA ASN A 105 17.96 7.04 -0.88
C ASN A 105 18.00 6.85 -2.41
N SER A 106 17.70 7.90 -3.16
CA SER A 106 18.18 7.99 -4.55
C SER A 106 19.45 8.81 -4.47
N ALA A 107 20.58 8.19 -4.79
CA ALA A 107 21.89 8.82 -4.82
C ALA A 107 21.79 10.28 -5.32
N ARG A 108 22.35 11.23 -4.56
CA ARG A 108 22.96 12.38 -5.21
C ARG A 108 24.05 11.79 -6.10
N SER A 109 23.79 11.65 -7.40
CA SER A 109 24.84 11.68 -8.40
C SER A 109 25.37 13.11 -8.40
N GLY A 110 26.23 13.39 -7.43
CA GLY A 110 27.12 14.53 -7.44
C GLY A 110 28.53 13.97 -7.33
N GLU A 111 29.17 13.73 -8.47
CA GLU A 111 30.59 14.04 -8.60
C GLU A 111 30.91 14.32 -10.06
N SER A 112 31.08 15.61 -10.35
CA SER A 112 31.92 16.09 -11.43
C SER A 112 33.37 15.78 -11.05
N ALA A 113 34.02 14.91 -11.82
CA ALA A 113 35.47 14.88 -11.99
C ALA A 113 35.82 13.95 -13.17
N ASP A 114 36.04 14.50 -14.36
CA ASP A 114 37.33 14.39 -15.05
C ASP A 114 37.35 15.28 -16.32
N ARG A 115 38.31 16.21 -16.35
CA ARG A 115 38.84 17.03 -17.48
C ARG A 115 38.10 18.31 -17.90
#